data_AF-A0A9X4KKC7-F1
#
_entry.id   AF-A0A9X4KKC7-F1
#
_cell.length_a   1.000
_cell.length_b   1.000
_cell.length_c   1.000
_cell.angle_alpha   90.00
_cell.angle_beta   90.00
_cell.angle_gamma   90.00
#
_symmetry.space_group_name_H-M   'P 1'
#
loop_
_entity.id
_entity.type
_entity.pdbx_description
1 polymer ?
#
loop_
_entity_poly.entity_id
_entity_poly.type
_entity_poly.pdbx_seq_one_letter_code
_entity_poly.pdbx_strand_id
1 'polypeptide(L)'
;MREIREETGYDAVVIHALGYIDEHKFKNQFMQRSYCYIAKAVSQQGNVELSEEEIQLGMRMRWMSIEEAIAKFQFPIDNCKDYSTRFMLLRDLTILEHASRWLSRGESMHG
;
A
#
# COMPACT_ATOMS: atom_id res chain seq x y z
N MET A 1 -9.13 -8.30 -3.13
CA MET A 1 -8.64 -9.62 -3.64
C MET A 1 -8.48 -9.60 -5.15
N ARG A 2 -9.49 -9.15 -5.92
CA ARG A 2 -9.35 -8.99 -7.38
C ARG A 2 -8.21 -8.05 -7.77
N GLU A 3 -8.16 -6.84 -7.20
CA GLU A 3 -7.10 -5.84 -7.46
C GLU A 3 -5.68 -6.37 -7.21
N ILE A 4 -5.46 -7.11 -6.11
CA ILE A 4 -4.14 -7.71 -5.80
C ILE A 4 -3.70 -8.64 -6.94
N ARG A 5 -4.61 -9.46 -7.46
CA ARG A 5 -4.30 -10.36 -8.57
C ARG A 5 -4.05 -9.58 -9.87
N GLU A 6 -4.88 -8.58 -10.17
CA GLU A 6 -4.74 -7.74 -11.38
C GLU A 6 -3.40 -6.99 -11.37
N GLU A 7 -3.04 -6.30 -10.27
CA GLU A 7 -1.85 -5.44 -10.21
C GLU A 7 -0.54 -6.16 -9.90
N THR A 8 -0.58 -7.33 -9.25
CA THR A 8 0.63 -8.03 -8.79
C THR A 8 0.82 -9.42 -9.42
N GLY A 9 -0.25 -10.01 -9.95
CA GLY A 9 -0.27 -11.40 -10.41
C GLY A 9 -0.32 -12.44 -9.29
N TYR A 10 -0.37 -12.06 -8.01
CA TYR A 10 -0.40 -13.00 -6.88
C TYR A 10 -1.82 -13.28 -6.39
N ASP A 11 -2.05 -14.54 -6.00
CA ASP A 11 -3.08 -14.85 -5.04
C ASP A 11 -2.55 -14.57 -3.63
N ALA A 12 -3.38 -13.95 -2.82
CA ALA A 12 -3.06 -13.63 -1.44
C ALA A 12 -4.16 -14.13 -0.51
N VAL A 13 -3.84 -14.23 0.77
CA VAL A 13 -4.81 -14.46 1.84
C VAL A 13 -4.66 -13.34 2.87
N VAL A 14 -5.78 -12.75 3.28
CA VAL A 14 -5.77 -11.72 4.33
C VAL A 14 -5.44 -12.40 5.65
N ILE A 15 -4.36 -11.95 6.29
CA ILE A 15 -3.91 -12.46 7.60
C ILE A 15 -4.28 -11.52 8.74
N HIS A 16 -4.53 -10.24 8.44
CA HIS A 16 -4.92 -9.26 9.44
C HIS A 16 -5.66 -8.06 8.83
N ALA A 17 -6.66 -7.53 9.53
CA ALA A 17 -7.27 -6.25 9.20
C ALA A 17 -6.63 -5.15 10.06
N LEU A 18 -5.95 -4.18 9.43
CA LEU A 18 -5.29 -3.07 10.12
C LEU A 18 -6.27 -2.00 10.58
N GLY A 19 -7.42 -1.89 9.92
CA GLY A 19 -8.44 -0.88 10.18
C GLY A 19 -8.83 -0.13 8.92
N TYR A 20 -9.19 1.13 9.07
CA TYR A 20 -9.55 2.00 7.95
C TYR A 20 -8.97 3.41 8.15
N ILE A 21 -8.78 4.12 7.04
CA ILE A 21 -8.35 5.52 7.01
C ILE A 21 -9.43 6.34 6.32
N ASP A 22 -9.78 7.47 6.93
CA ASP A 22 -10.64 8.49 6.34
C ASP A 22 -9.81 9.68 5.84
N GLU A 23 -9.81 9.89 4.53
CA GLU A 23 -9.18 11.03 3.85
C GLU A 23 -10.22 12.11 3.58
N HIS A 24 -10.09 13.25 4.27
CA HIS A 24 -10.94 14.42 4.07
C HIS A 24 -10.21 15.47 3.20
N LYS A 25 -10.32 15.35 1.87
CA LYS A 25 -9.66 16.24 0.89
C LYS A 25 -10.52 17.49 0.66
N PHE A 26 -10.55 18.37 1.66
CA PHE A 26 -11.44 19.55 1.68
C PHE A 26 -11.33 20.41 0.42
N LYS A 27 -10.11 20.63 -0.10
CA LYS A 27 -9.90 21.45 -1.31
C LYS A 27 -10.60 20.90 -2.56
N ASN A 28 -10.86 19.60 -2.60
CA ASN A 28 -11.49 18.93 -3.74
C ASN A 28 -12.92 18.48 -3.42
N GLN A 29 -13.47 18.87 -2.26
CA GLN A 29 -14.78 18.42 -1.75
C GLN A 29 -14.96 16.90 -1.79
N PHE A 30 -13.89 16.16 -1.51
CA PHE A 30 -13.84 14.72 -1.68
C PHE A 30 -13.52 14.03 -0.35
N MET A 31 -14.29 12.98 -0.03
CA MET A 31 -14.02 12.08 1.09
C MET A 31 -13.76 10.68 0.54
N GLN A 32 -12.70 10.05 1.02
CA GLN A 32 -12.39 8.67 0.72
C GLN A 32 -12.18 7.88 2.00
N ARG A 33 -12.86 6.73 2.12
CA ARG A 33 -12.61 5.74 3.17
C ARG A 33 -11.90 4.54 2.56
N SER A 34 -10.73 4.21 3.11
CA SER A 34 -9.89 3.11 2.64
C SER A 34 -9.79 2.04 3.73
N TYR A 35 -10.13 0.79 3.42
CA TYR A 35 -9.97 -0.35 4.33
C TYR A 35 -8.61 -1.02 4.11
N CYS A 36 -7.84 -1.20 5.18
CA CYS A 36 -6.45 -1.63 5.12
C CYS A 36 -6.27 -3.03 5.69
N TYR A 37 -5.55 -3.87 4.96
CA TYR A 37 -5.33 -5.27 5.30
C TYR A 37 -3.86 -5.65 5.13
N ILE A 38 -3.39 -6.59 5.95
CA ILE A 38 -2.16 -7.32 5.70
C ILE A 38 -2.55 -8.63 5.04
N ALA A 39 -1.97 -8.90 3.88
CA ALA A 39 -2.17 -10.15 3.16
C ALA A 39 -0.83 -10.85 2.93
N LYS A 40 -0.86 -12.18 2.94
CA LYS A 40 0.28 -13.03 2.60
C LYS A 40 0.08 -13.58 1.19
N ALA A 41 1.07 -13.39 0.31
CA ALA A 41 1.08 -14.07 -0.99
C ALA A 41 1.22 -15.58 -0.79
N VAL A 42 0.38 -16.37 -1.47
CA VAL A 42 0.30 -17.84 -1.28
C VAL A 42 0.60 -18.64 -2.55
N SER A 43 0.75 -17.98 -3.70
CA SER A 43 1.05 -18.61 -4.98
C SER A 43 2.35 -18.10 -5.60
N GLN A 44 2.82 -18.80 -6.64
CA GLN A 44 3.84 -18.26 -7.55
C GLN A 44 3.23 -17.13 -8.38
N GLN A 45 4.05 -16.14 -8.75
CA GLN A 45 3.59 -14.99 -9.53
C GLN A 45 2.93 -15.41 -10.84
N GLY A 46 1.67 -15.05 -11.02
CA GLY A 46 0.96 -15.11 -12.29
C GLY A 46 1.25 -13.89 -13.17
N ASN A 47 0.48 -13.75 -14.24
CA ASN A 47 0.57 -12.58 -15.10
C ASN A 47 -0.06 -11.36 -14.41
N VAL A 48 0.55 -10.19 -14.62
CA VAL A 48 -0.03 -8.92 -14.20
C VAL A 48 -1.02 -8.47 -15.27
N GLU A 49 -2.20 -8.04 -14.85
CA GLU A 49 -3.31 -7.56 -15.69
C GLU A 49 -3.51 -6.05 -15.46
N LEU A 50 -2.43 -5.26 -15.61
CA LEU A 50 -2.51 -3.80 -15.55
C LEU A 50 -3.41 -3.26 -16.68
N SER A 51 -4.17 -2.22 -16.36
CA SER A 51 -4.88 -1.40 -17.34
C SER A 51 -3.91 -0.64 -18.25
N GLU A 52 -4.40 -0.18 -19.40
CA GLU A 52 -3.59 0.59 -20.36
C GLU A 52 -3.02 1.86 -19.72
N GLU A 53 -3.81 2.53 -18.88
CA GLU A 53 -3.41 3.73 -18.15
C GLU A 53 -2.25 3.45 -17.19
N GLU A 54 -2.30 2.35 -16.44
CA GLU A 54 -1.25 1.97 -15.48
C GLU A 54 0.05 1.59 -16.19
N ILE A 55 -0.04 0.94 -17.35
CA ILE A 55 1.11 0.65 -18.21
C ILE A 55 1.72 1.96 -18.73
N GLN A 56 0.90 2.91 -19.19
CA GLN A 56 1.36 4.22 -19.65
C GLN A 56 2.02 5.04 -18.52
N LEU A 57 1.53 4.89 -17.28
CA LEU A 57 2.14 5.47 -16.08
C LEU A 57 3.42 4.74 -15.63
N GLY A 58 3.79 3.64 -16.30
CA GLY A 58 5.01 2.88 -16.02
C GLY A 58 4.94 2.10 -14.70
N MET A 59 3.74 1.73 -14.25
CA MET A 59 3.56 0.98 -13.01
C MET A 59 4.21 -0.40 -13.10
N ARG A 60 4.87 -0.80 -12.00
CA ARG A 60 5.54 -2.10 -11.89
C ARG A 60 5.49 -2.61 -10.47
N MET A 61 5.27 -3.92 -10.32
CA MET A 61 5.37 -4.58 -9.03
C MET A 61 6.84 -4.77 -8.64
N ARG A 62 7.17 -4.41 -7.40
CA ARG A 62 8.50 -4.64 -6.82
C ARG A 62 8.38 -5.10 -5.37
N TRP A 63 8.89 -6.29 -5.09
CA TRP A 63 9.11 -6.76 -3.72
C TRP A 63 10.22 -5.97 -3.05
N MET A 64 9.99 -5.58 -1.80
CA MET A 64 10.96 -4.92 -0.92
C MET A 64 10.60 -5.17 0.54
N SER A 65 11.55 -4.96 1.44
CA SER A 65 11.25 -5.01 2.88
C SER A 65 10.33 -3.85 3.28
N ILE A 66 9.66 -3.97 4.42
CA ILE A 66 8.76 -2.90 4.88
C ILE A 66 9.55 -1.64 5.26
N GLU A 67 10.77 -1.79 5.77
CA GLU A 67 11.70 -0.71 6.07
C GLU A 67 12.14 0.01 4.80
N GLU A 68 12.49 -0.74 3.74
CA GLU A 68 12.83 -0.17 2.44
C GLU A 68 11.64 0.57 1.82
N ALA A 69 10.43 0.03 1.97
CA ALA A 69 9.21 0.68 1.50
C ALA A 69 9.02 2.03 2.22
N ILE A 70 9.04 2.06 3.55
CA ILE A 70 8.91 3.29 4.35
C ILE A 70 9.95 4.33 3.94
N ALA A 71 11.23 3.94 3.81
CA ALA A 71 12.31 4.85 3.45
C ALA A 71 12.10 5.53 2.08
N LYS A 72 11.42 4.87 1.13
CA LYS A 72 11.13 5.46 -0.19
C LYS A 72 10.09 6.56 -0.17
N PHE A 73 9.26 6.66 0.87
CA PHE A 73 8.22 7.69 0.97
C PHE A 73 8.74 9.03 1.50
N GLN A 74 9.89 9.04 2.18
CA GLN A 74 10.45 10.25 2.79
C GLN A 74 10.69 11.37 1.76
N PHE A 75 11.47 11.08 0.73
CA PHE A 75 11.82 12.07 -0.30
C PHE A 75 10.61 12.56 -1.13
N PRO A 76 9.71 11.69 -1.64
CA PRO A 76 8.51 12.13 -2.34
C PRO A 76 7.59 13.01 -1.51
N ILE A 77 7.37 12.70 -0.22
CA ILE A 77 6.49 13.50 0.65
C ILE A 77 7.03 14.91 0.83
N ASP A 78 8.33 15.03 1.08
CA ASP A 78 8.99 16.33 1.31
C ASP A 78 9.00 17.22 0.05
N ASN A 79 8.96 16.60 -1.13
CA ASN A 79 9.03 17.30 -2.42
C ASN A 79 7.67 17.37 -3.15
N CYS A 80 6.60 16.79 -2.60
CA CYS A 80 5.29 16.76 -3.24
C CYS A 80 4.56 18.10 -3.06
N LYS A 81 4.41 18.83 -4.16
CA LYS A 81 3.62 20.09 -4.21
C LYS A 81 2.14 19.85 -4.53
N ASP A 82 1.81 18.72 -5.12
CA ASP A 82 0.42 18.39 -5.46
C ASP A 82 -0.36 17.97 -4.21
N TYR A 83 -1.50 18.62 -4.00
CA TYR A 83 -2.31 18.39 -2.80
C TYR A 83 -2.84 16.96 -2.75
N SER A 84 -3.44 16.47 -3.84
CA SER A 84 -4.07 15.15 -3.88
C SER A 84 -3.05 14.03 -3.72
N THR A 85 -1.90 14.15 -4.39
CA THR A 85 -0.79 13.19 -4.35
C THR A 85 -0.17 13.13 -2.97
N ARG A 86 -0.04 14.27 -2.28
CA ARG A 86 0.46 14.29 -0.90
C ARG A 86 -0.43 13.50 0.07
N PHE A 87 -1.76 13.53 -0.10
CA PHE A 87 -2.65 12.68 0.70
C PHE A 87 -2.42 11.18 0.43
N MET A 88 -2.24 10.79 -0.83
CA MET A 88 -1.96 9.39 -1.18
C MET A 88 -0.64 8.93 -0.57
N LEU A 89 0.42 9.74 -0.68
CA LEU A 89 1.73 9.42 -0.10
C LEU A 89 1.66 9.30 1.43
N LEU A 90 0.98 10.22 2.11
CA LEU A 90 0.83 10.19 3.57
C LEU A 90 0.01 8.99 4.03
N ARG A 91 -1.08 8.66 3.32
CA ARG A 91 -1.90 7.48 3.59
C ARG A 91 -1.05 6.21 3.49
N ASP A 92 -0.37 6.04 2.37
CA ASP A 92 0.37 4.81 2.10
C ASP A 92 1.53 4.64 3.10
N LEU A 93 2.26 5.72 3.43
CA LEU A 93 3.25 5.71 4.51
C LEU A 93 2.63 5.31 5.86
N THR A 94 1.48 5.90 6.22
CA THR A 94 0.78 5.58 7.48
C THR A 94 0.42 4.09 7.54
N ILE A 95 -0.08 3.52 6.44
CA ILE A 95 -0.41 2.09 6.35
C ILE A 95 0.85 1.24 6.58
N LEU A 96 1.97 1.58 5.93
CA LEU A 96 3.23 0.86 6.06
C LEU A 96 3.77 0.92 7.50
N GLU A 97 3.75 2.08 8.16
CA GLU A 97 4.18 2.21 9.55
C GLU A 97 3.31 1.39 10.52
N HIS A 98 2.00 1.38 10.32
CA HIS A 98 1.09 0.55 11.12
C HIS A 98 1.33 -0.94 10.90
N ALA A 99 1.53 -1.37 9.64
CA ALA A 99 1.87 -2.74 9.30
C ALA A 99 3.22 -3.15 9.92
N SER A 100 4.24 -2.29 9.86
CA SER A 100 5.56 -2.53 10.47
C SER A 100 5.45 -2.74 11.99
N ARG A 101 4.73 -1.86 12.69
CA ARG A 101 4.47 -2.03 14.14
C ARG A 101 3.75 -3.33 14.47
N TRP A 102 2.81 -3.76 13.62
CA TRP A 102 2.11 -5.03 13.82
C TRP A 102 3.05 -6.23 13.62
N LEU A 103 3.88 -6.21 12.56
CA LEU A 103 4.84 -7.27 12.26
C LEU A 103 5.88 -7.42 13.38
N SER A 104 6.45 -6.32 13.88
CA SER A 104 7.42 -6.38 14.98
C SER A 104 6.85 -6.93 16.30
N ARG A 105 5.54 -6.78 16.54
CA ARG A 105 4.87 -7.38 17.71
C ARG A 105 4.68 -8.89 17.55
N GLY A 106 4.46 -9.38 16.34
CA GLY A 106 4.32 -10.81 16.04
C GLY A 106 5.61 -11.60 16.23
N GLU A 107 6.78 -10.98 15.97
CA GLU A 107 8.09 -11.58 16.19
C GLU A 107 8.41 -11.78 17.69
N SER A 108 7.81 -10.98 18.58
CA SER A 108 8.00 -11.10 20.03
C SER A 108 7.20 -12.24 20.69
N MET A 109 6.30 -12.91 19.96
CA MET A 109 5.47 -14.02 20.47
C MET A 109 5.98 -15.42 20.11
N HIS A 110 7.12 -15.53 19.40
CA HIS A 110 7.74 -16.81 19.02
C HIS A 110 9.13 -17.02 19.67
N GLY A 111 9.40 -16.37 20.80
CA GLY A 111 10.61 -16.56 21.61
C GLY A 111 10.43 -17.57 22.74
#